data_AF-A0A3A3E0A2-F1
#
_entry.id   AF-A0A3A3E0A2-F1
#
_cell.length_a   1.000
_cell.length_b   1.000
_cell.length_c   1.000
_cell.angle_alpha   90.00
_cell.angle_beta   90.00
_cell.angle_gamma   90.00
#
_symmetry.space_group_name_H-M   'P 1'
#
loop_
_entity.id
_entity.type
_entity.pdbx_description
1 polymer ?
#
loop_
_entity_poly.entity_id
_entity_poly.type
_entity_poly.pdbx_seq_one_letter_code
_entity_poly.pdbx_strand_id
1 'polypeptide(L)'
;MPALRSEIDALDLELMALLARRHALIDRAAQIKTGNGWPARIPKRVEEVVANVRGHAMQHGLDPDLYDRIWRILIDAAIAQEERQLNKDRP
;
A
#
# COMPACT_ATOMS: atom_id res chain seq x y z
N MET A 1 -31.25 8.98 5.21
CA MET A 1 -29.88 8.45 5.30
C MET A 1 -28.75 9.49 5.52
N PRO A 2 -28.95 10.77 5.95
CA PRO A 2 -27.80 11.66 6.21
C PRO A 2 -26.83 11.16 7.29
N ALA A 3 -27.34 10.67 8.43
CA ALA A 3 -26.49 10.21 9.54
C ALA A 3 -25.52 9.08 9.14
N LEU A 4 -26.04 8.03 8.47
CA LEU A 4 -25.20 6.93 7.98
C LEU A 4 -24.11 7.39 7.01
N ARG A 5 -24.40 8.38 6.15
CA ARG A 5 -23.38 8.93 5.25
C ARG A 5 -22.28 9.66 6.02
N SER A 6 -22.65 10.44 7.04
CA SER A 6 -21.67 11.10 7.89
C SER A 6 -20.78 10.12 8.66
N GLU A 7 -21.33 8.97 9.08
CA GLU A 7 -20.53 7.90 9.69
C GLU A 7 -19.52 7.30 8.69
N ILE A 8 -19.93 7.07 7.45
CA ILE A 8 -19.04 6.60 6.37
C ILE A 8 -17.95 7.64 6.09
N ASP A 9 -18.32 8.92 5.96
CA ASP A 9 -17.37 10.00 5.68
C ASP A 9 -16.30 10.11 6.79
N ALA A 10 -16.70 9.92 8.06
CA ALA A 10 -15.78 9.90 9.19
C ALA A 10 -14.82 8.70 9.13
N LEU A 11 -15.33 7.51 8.79
CA LEU A 11 -14.51 6.32 8.60
C LEU A 11 -13.53 6.48 7.43
N ASP A 12 -13.97 7.07 6.32
CA ASP A 12 -13.11 7.32 5.16
C ASP A 12 -11.95 8.26 5.53
N LEU A 13 -12.18 9.26 6.38
CA LEU A 13 -11.13 10.11 6.90
C LEU A 13 -10.09 9.32 7.72
N GLU A 14 -10.54 8.40 8.57
CA GLU A 14 -9.66 7.52 9.35
C GLU A 14 -8.85 6.58 8.44
N LEU A 15 -9.49 5.99 7.43
CA LEU A 15 -8.82 5.14 6.43
C LEU A 15 -7.73 5.92 5.69
N MET A 16 -7.99 7.18 5.31
CA MET A 16 -7.00 8.03 4.67
C MET A 16 -5.80 8.32 5.57
N ALA A 17 -6.02 8.53 6.87
CA ALA A 17 -4.92 8.71 7.83
C ALA A 17 -4.06 7.43 7.96
N LEU A 18 -4.68 6.25 7.96
CA LEU A 18 -3.98 4.97 7.97
C LEU A 18 -3.18 4.74 6.68
N LEU A 19 -3.75 5.09 5.52
CA LEU A 19 -3.05 5.01 4.24
C LEU A 19 -1.85 5.96 4.18
N ALA A 20 -1.98 7.19 4.70
CA ALA A 20 -0.85 8.12 4.80
C ALA A 20 0.28 7.56 5.68
N ARG A 21 -0.06 6.95 6.82
CA ARG A 21 0.93 6.27 7.67
C ARG A 21 1.59 5.10 6.95
N ARG A 22 0.82 4.29 6.21
CA ARG A 22 1.35 3.19 5.39
C ARG A 22 2.33 3.73 4.34
N HIS A 23 2.01 4.85 3.70
CA HIS A 23 2.88 5.50 2.71
C HIS A 23 4.20 5.94 3.30
N ALA A 24 4.19 6.60 4.47
CA ALA A 24 5.40 7.01 5.17
C ALA A 24 6.32 5.82 5.52
N LEU A 25 5.76 4.65 5.83
CA LEU A 25 6.55 3.43 6.06
C LEU A 25 7.20 2.91 4.77
N ILE A 26 6.51 3.02 3.63
CA ILE A 26 7.05 2.67 2.32
C ILE A 26 8.20 3.60 1.95
N ASP A 27 8.05 4.91 2.16
CA ASP A 27 9.12 5.89 1.90
C ASP A 27 10.38 5.59 2.72
N ARG A 28 10.23 5.20 3.99
CA ARG A 28 11.37 4.75 4.82
C ARG A 28 11.99 3.46 4.31
N ALA A 29 11.17 2.52 3.83
CA ALA A 29 11.68 1.28 3.23
C ALA A 29 12.45 1.54 1.93
N ALA A 30 11.99 2.48 1.11
CA ALA A 30 12.67 2.93 -0.11
C ALA A 30 14.06 3.50 0.23
N GLN A 31 14.17 4.39 1.22
CA GLN A 31 15.46 4.94 1.66
C GLN A 31 16.46 3.85 2.07
N ILE A 32 16.00 2.82 2.80
CA ILE A 32 16.83 1.68 3.19
C ILE A 32 17.28 0.88 1.97
N LYS A 33 16.38 0.61 1.02
CA LYS A 33 16.71 -0.11 -0.22
C LYS A 33 17.74 0.65 -1.05
N THR A 34 17.60 1.96 -1.21
CA THR A 34 18.56 2.82 -1.90
C THR A 34 19.95 2.70 -1.26
N GLY A 35 20.03 2.80 0.07
CA GLY A 35 21.31 2.66 0.79
C GLY A 35 21.98 1.28 0.63
N ASN A 36 21.19 0.23 0.39
CA ASN A 36 21.66 -1.14 0.19
C ASN A 36 21.79 -1.56 -1.29
N GLY A 37 21.45 -0.68 -2.24
CA GLY A 37 21.42 -1.01 -3.67
C GLY A 37 20.37 -2.04 -4.07
N TRP A 38 19.27 -2.15 -3.31
CA TRP A 38 18.19 -3.09 -3.60
C TRP A 38 17.19 -2.52 -4.61
N PRO A 39 16.56 -3.37 -5.46
CA PRO A 39 15.56 -2.92 -6.40
C PRO A 39 14.27 -2.49 -5.70
N ALA A 40 13.56 -1.53 -6.29
CA ALA A 40 12.26 -1.07 -5.80
C ALA A 40 11.24 -2.22 -5.72
N ARG A 41 11.16 -3.03 -6.78
CA ARG A 41 10.28 -4.19 -6.85
C ARG A 41 11.01 -5.47 -6.40
N ILE A 42 10.46 -6.11 -5.37
CA ILE A 42 10.88 -7.43 -4.88
C ILE A 42 9.66 -8.36 -5.04
N PRO A 43 9.57 -9.18 -6.11
CA PRO A 43 8.35 -9.94 -6.46
C PRO A 43 7.82 -10.82 -5.32
N LYS A 44 8.73 -11.53 -4.62
CA LYS A 44 8.35 -12.37 -3.47
C LYS A 44 7.63 -11.54 -2.39
N ARG A 45 8.09 -10.32 -2.13
CA ARG A 45 7.49 -9.46 -1.11
C ARG A 45 6.10 -8.96 -1.53
N VAL A 46 5.89 -8.71 -2.82
CA VAL A 46 4.58 -8.33 -3.35
C VAL A 46 3.56 -9.44 -3.10
N GLU A 47 3.90 -10.67 -3.46
CA GLU A 47 2.99 -11.81 -3.28
C GLU A 47 2.73 -12.12 -1.80
N GLU A 48 3.73 -11.98 -0.92
CA GLU A 48 3.53 -12.09 0.53
C GLU A 48 2.52 -11.05 1.05
N VAL A 49 2.64 -9.79 0.62
CA VAL A 49 1.72 -8.72 1.05
C VAL A 49 0.30 -8.99 0.55
N VAL A 50 0.17 -9.43 -0.71
CA VAL A 50 -1.15 -9.77 -1.29
C VAL A 50 -1.77 -10.96 -0.56
N ALA A 51 -1.01 -12.02 -0.29
CA ALA A 51 -1.49 -13.18 0.46
C ALA A 51 -2.01 -12.80 1.85
N ASN A 52 -1.27 -11.93 2.57
CA ASN A 52 -1.71 -11.44 3.88
C ASN A 52 -3.03 -10.67 3.79
N VAL A 53 -3.19 -9.81 2.78
CA VAL A 53 -4.41 -9.00 2.59
C VAL A 53 -5.61 -9.88 2.28
N ARG A 54 -5.43 -10.90 1.43
CA ARG A 54 -6.48 -11.89 1.18
C ARG A 54 -6.91 -12.59 2.47
N GLY A 55 -5.95 -12.99 3.31
CA GLY A 55 -6.22 -13.57 4.63
C GLY A 55 -7.03 -12.64 5.53
N HIS A 56 -6.62 -11.37 5.64
CA HIS A 56 -7.36 -10.37 6.42
C HIS A 56 -8.77 -10.13 5.88
N ALA A 57 -8.93 -10.01 4.56
CA ALA A 57 -10.24 -9.82 3.94
C ALA A 57 -11.20 -10.97 4.31
N MET A 58 -10.73 -12.21 4.20
CA MET A 58 -11.52 -13.38 4.60
C MET A 58 -11.91 -13.36 6.09
N GLN A 59 -10.99 -12.98 6.98
CA GLN A 59 -11.27 -12.87 8.43
C GLN A 59 -12.34 -11.84 8.76
N HIS A 60 -12.50 -10.81 7.92
CA HIS A 60 -13.51 -9.76 8.08
C HIS A 60 -14.78 -9.99 7.24
N GLY A 61 -14.91 -11.14 6.56
CA GLY A 61 -16.07 -11.45 5.71
C GLY A 61 -16.12 -10.61 4.42
N LEU A 62 -14.97 -10.10 3.96
CA LEU A 62 -14.82 -9.29 2.77
C LEU A 62 -14.37 -10.14 1.57
N ASP A 63 -14.62 -9.66 0.35
CA ASP A 63 -14.17 -10.33 -0.88
C ASP A 63 -12.63 -10.27 -1.01
N PRO A 64 -11.90 -11.40 -0.86
CA PRO A 64 -10.45 -11.40 -0.95
C PRO A 64 -9.93 -10.99 -2.33
N ASP A 65 -10.68 -11.23 -3.40
CA ASP A 65 -10.24 -10.90 -4.76
C ASP A 65 -10.37 -9.40 -5.04
N LEU A 66 -11.36 -8.74 -4.43
CA LEU A 66 -11.45 -7.27 -4.46
C LEU A 66 -10.25 -6.63 -3.76
N TYR A 67 -9.94 -7.08 -2.54
CA TYR A 67 -8.86 -6.50 -1.76
C TYR A 67 -7.48 -6.82 -2.32
N ASP A 68 -7.30 -7.98 -2.97
CA ASP A 68 -6.13 -8.30 -3.79
C ASP A 68 -5.89 -7.22 -4.86
N ARG A 69 -6.91 -6.95 -5.69
CA ARG A 69 -6.82 -5.94 -6.76
C ARG A 69 -6.50 -4.55 -6.23
N ILE A 70 -7.19 -4.13 -5.15
CA ILE A 70 -6.93 -2.83 -4.51
C ILE A 70 -5.47 -2.75 -4.03
N TRP A 71 -4.96 -3.80 -3.38
CA TRP A 71 -3.60 -3.79 -2.87
C TRP A 71 -2.56 -3.80 -3.98
N ARG A 72 -2.78 -4.51 -5.08
CA ARG A 72 -1.87 -4.48 -6.24
C ARG A 72 -1.78 -3.07 -6.82
N ILE A 73 -2.89 -2.35 -6.95
CA ILE A 73 -2.89 -0.94 -7.39
C ILE A 73 -2.04 -0.07 -6.44
N LEU A 74 -2.22 -0.21 -5.12
CA LEU A 74 -1.45 0.56 -4.14
C LEU A 74 0.05 0.22 -4.16
N ILE A 75 0.40 -1.06 -4.36
CA ILE A 75 1.78 -1.52 -4.46
C ILE A 75 2.43 -0.98 -5.74
N ASP A 76 1.76 -1.06 -6.88
CA ASP A 76 2.29 -0.58 -8.15
C ASP A 76 2.49 0.93 -8.15
N ALA A 77 1.57 1.69 -7.55
CA ALA A 77 1.72 3.13 -7.36
C ALA A 77 2.95 3.47 -6.49
N ALA A 78 3.19 2.70 -5.42
CA ALA A 78 4.35 2.85 -4.55
C ALA A 78 5.67 2.53 -5.27
N ILE A 79 5.73 1.43 -6.02
CA ILE A 79 6.91 1.05 -6.81
C ILE A 79 7.23 2.12 -7.85
N ALA A 80 6.21 2.62 -8.58
CA ALA A 80 6.41 3.67 -9.56
C ALA A 80 6.93 4.98 -8.92
N GLN A 81 6.51 5.31 -7.70
CA GLN A 81 7.07 6.44 -6.96
C GLN A 81 8.53 6.21 -6.58
N GLU A 82 8.85 5.02 -6.07
CA GLU A 82 10.20 4.63 -5.67
C GLU A 82 11.16 4.64 -6.88
N GLU A 83 10.76 4.09 -8.02
CA GLU A 83 11.53 4.12 -9.28
C GLU A 83 11.81 5.56 -9.74
N ARG A 84 10.85 6.47 -9.61
CA ARG A 84 11.07 7.90 -9.91
C ARG A 84 12.08 8.55 -8.97
N GLN A 85 12.16 8.13 -7.72
CA GLN A 85 13.13 8.64 -6.75
C GLN A 85 14.53 8.08 -7.05
N LEU A 86 14.64 6.76 -7.22
CA LEU A 86 15.89 6.07 -7.57
C LEU A 86 16.51 6.61 -8.87
N ASN A 87 15.70 6.93 -9.88
CA ASN A 87 16.18 7.50 -11.14
C ASN A 87 16.65 8.96 -11.02
N LYS A 88 16.16 9.73 -10.04
CA LYS A 88 16.64 11.10 -9.79
C LYS A 88 17.97 11.12 -9.04
N ASP A 89 18.24 10.09 -8.24
CA ASP A 89 19.43 9.97 -7.42
C ASP A 89 20.60 9.26 -8.14
N ARG A 90 20.40 8.83 -9.40
CA ARG A 90 21.41 8.22 -10.25
C ARG A 90 22.06 9.29 -11.15
N PRO A 91 23.41 9.43 -11.17
CA PRO A 91 24.10 10.48 -11.93
C PRO A 91 23.94 10.35 -13.44
#